data_AF-A0A6C0C464-F1
#
_entry.id   AF-A0A6C0C464-F1
#
_cell.length_a   1.000
_cell.length_b   1.000
_cell.length_c   1.000
_cell.angle_alpha   90.00
_cell.angle_beta   90.00
_cell.angle_gamma   90.00
#
_symmetry.space_group_name_H-M   'P 1'
#
loop_
_entity.id
_entity.type
_entity.pdbx_description
1 polymer ?
#
loop_
_entity_poly.entity_id
_entity_poly.type
_entity_poly.pdbx_seq_one_letter_code
_entity_poly.pdbx_strand_id
1 'polypeptide(L)'
;MNKLLAEFLGTLLFLYVILATGSPIPIGIALMVSIMILGPFSGGNFNPAVTVMMVAKGAMPASDLLPYIVAQVAGGLAALELYKRVKI
;
A
#
# COMPACT_ATOMS: atom_id res chain seq x y z
N MET A 1 13.94 4.80 -5.48
CA MET A 1 12.52 5.19 -5.33
C MET A 1 12.36 5.91 -4.00
N ASN A 2 11.49 6.91 -3.89
CA ASN A 2 11.11 7.50 -2.60
C ASN A 2 10.23 6.52 -1.81
N LYS A 3 10.48 6.34 -0.50
CA LYS A 3 9.68 5.50 0.43
C LYS A 3 8.17 5.77 0.31
N LEU A 4 7.78 7.05 0.30
CA LEU A 4 6.38 7.45 0.25
C LEU A 4 5.73 7.14 -1.10
N LEU A 5 6.50 7.26 -2.19
CA LEU A 5 6.02 6.88 -3.51
C LEU A 5 5.82 5.36 -3.62
N ALA A 6 6.73 4.57 -3.04
CA ALA A 6 6.57 3.12 -2.98
C ALA A 6 5.32 2.73 -2.17
N GLU A 7 5.10 3.33 -0.99
CA GLU A 7 3.89 3.09 -0.20
C GLU A 7 2.61 3.48 -0.95
N PHE A 8 2.59 4.65 -1.59
CA PHE A 8 1.47 5.09 -2.42
C PHE A 8 1.15 4.10 -3.55
N LEU A 9 2.16 3.69 -4.34
CA LEU A 9 1.97 2.81 -5.49
C LEU A 9 1.56 1.39 -5.06
N GLY A 10 2.15 0.86 -4.00
CA GLY A 10 1.80 -0.47 -3.48
C GLY A 10 0.39 -0.51 -2.91
N THR A 11 -0.01 0.51 -2.13
CA THR A 11 -1.39 0.61 -1.63
C THR A 11 -2.38 0.83 -2.77
N LEU A 12 -2.02 1.62 -3.79
CA LEU A 12 -2.86 1.82 -4.97
C LEU A 12 -3.16 0.49 -5.68
N LEU A 13 -2.11 -0.29 -6.01
CA LEU A 13 -2.28 -1.56 -6.72
C LEU A 13 -3.08 -2.57 -5.88
N PHE A 14 -2.70 -2.75 -4.62
CA PHE A 14 -3.35 -3.70 -3.72
C PHE A 14 -4.84 -3.38 -3.51
N LEU A 15 -5.18 -2.11 -3.22
CA LEU A 15 -6.58 -1.72 -3.01
C LEU A 15 -7.38 -1.71 -4.31
N TYR A 16 -6.77 -1.40 -5.46
CA TYR A 16 -7.45 -1.53 -6.76
C TYR A 16 -7.92 -2.97 -6.99
N VAL A 17 -7.07 -3.96 -6.71
CA VAL A 17 -7.42 -5.38 -6.88
C VAL A 17 -8.50 -5.82 -5.89
N ILE A 18 -8.50 -5.29 -4.66
CA ILE A 18 -9.60 -5.48 -3.71
C ILE A 18 -10.92 -4.98 -4.31
N LEU A 19 -10.94 -3.74 -4.82
CA LEU A 19 -12.14 -3.14 -5.41
C LEU A 19 -12.62 -3.86 -6.67
N ALA A 20 -11.69 -4.30 -7.52
CA ALA A 20 -12.01 -4.92 -8.79
C ALA A 20 -12.50 -6.37 -8.65
N THR A 21 -12.01 -7.11 -7.65
CA THR A 21 -12.24 -8.57 -7.58
C THR A 21 -12.96 -9.03 -6.32
N GLY A 22 -12.72 -8.39 -5.17
CA GLY A 22 -13.13 -8.89 -3.86
C GLY A 22 -12.62 -10.31 -3.51
N SER A 23 -11.74 -10.89 -4.33
CA SER A 23 -11.36 -12.30 -4.25
C SER A 23 -10.02 -12.49 -3.53
N PRO A 24 -9.92 -13.40 -2.54
CA PRO A 24 -8.72 -13.53 -1.71
C PRO A 24 -7.43 -13.82 -2.49
N ILE A 25 -7.49 -14.65 -3.54
CA ILE A 25 -6.30 -15.09 -4.28
C ILE A 25 -5.69 -13.91 -5.08
N PRO A 26 -6.43 -13.19 -5.94
CA PRO A 26 -5.92 -12.00 -6.61
C PRO A 26 -5.37 -10.95 -5.64
N ILE A 27 -6.06 -10.72 -4.53
CA ILE A 27 -5.65 -9.76 -3.49
C ILE A 27 -4.28 -10.16 -2.91
N GLY A 28 -4.10 -11.44 -2.57
CA GLY A 28 -2.83 -11.96 -2.07
C GLY A 28 -1.69 -11.85 -3.08
N ILE A 29 -1.96 -12.16 -4.36
CA ILE A 29 -0.97 -12.04 -5.44
C ILE A 29 -0.57 -10.56 -5.63
N ALA A 30 -1.53 -9.64 -5.65
CA ALA A 30 -1.27 -8.22 -5.81
C ALA A 30 -0.39 -7.67 -4.67
N LEU A 31 -0.69 -8.06 -3.42
CA LEU A 31 0.13 -7.70 -2.27
C LEU A 31 1.54 -8.30 -2.36
N MET A 32 1.65 -9.59 -2.70
CA MET A 32 2.94 -10.27 -2.86
C MET A 32 3.82 -9.56 -3.90
N VAL A 33 3.28 -9.30 -5.09
CA VAL A 33 4.01 -8.60 -6.16
C VAL A 33 4.40 -7.18 -5.73
N SER A 34 3.50 -6.46 -5.05
CA SER A 34 3.79 -5.12 -4.53
C SER A 34 4.96 -5.16 -3.53
N ILE A 35 4.99 -6.13 -2.61
CA ILE A 35 6.08 -6.28 -1.64
C ILE A 35 7.39 -6.65 -2.34
N MET A 36 7.37 -7.58 -3.30
CA MET A 36 8.58 -7.99 -4.03
C MET A 36 9.23 -6.83 -4.79
N ILE A 37 8.42 -5.98 -5.41
CA ILE A 37 8.91 -4.89 -6.27
C ILE A 37 9.20 -3.62 -5.45
N LEU A 38 8.28 -3.22 -4.56
CA LEU A 38 8.32 -1.93 -3.88
C LEU A 38 8.83 -2.04 -2.44
N GLY A 39 8.73 -3.21 -1.81
CA GLY A 39 9.19 -3.48 -0.46
C GLY A 39 10.67 -3.11 -0.20
N PRO A 40 11.62 -3.38 -1.11
CA PRO A 40 13.02 -2.96 -0.94
C PRO A 40 13.22 -1.44 -0.76
N PHE A 41 12.23 -0.61 -1.14
CA PHE A 41 12.32 0.84 -1.03
C PHE A 41 11.65 1.40 0.23
N SER A 42 10.56 0.79 0.71
CA SER A 42 9.77 1.34 1.83
C SER A 42 9.60 0.42 3.04
N GLY A 43 9.90 -0.87 2.92
CA GLY A 43 9.51 -1.92 3.87
C GLY A 43 8.20 -2.63 3.49
N GLY A 44 7.45 -2.09 2.51
CA GLY A 44 6.29 -2.76 1.92
C GLY A 44 5.09 -2.87 2.86
N ASN A 45 4.80 -1.82 3.63
CA ASN A 45 3.73 -1.87 4.63
C ASN A 45 2.35 -1.83 3.96
N PHE A 46 2.18 -0.89 3.03
CA PHE A 46 0.98 -0.64 2.22
C PHE A 46 -0.34 -0.53 2.99
N ASN A 47 -0.26 -0.37 4.32
CA ASN A 47 -1.36 -0.47 5.26
C ASN A 47 -1.01 0.31 6.55
N PRO A 48 -1.91 1.19 7.03
CA PRO A 48 -1.70 1.95 8.26
C PRO A 48 -1.49 1.07 9.50
N ALA A 49 -2.24 -0.03 9.64
CA ALA A 49 -2.10 -0.94 10.78
C ALA A 49 -0.73 -1.65 10.78
N VAL A 50 -0.24 -2.06 9.60
CA VAL A 50 1.10 -2.65 9.46
C VAL A 50 2.16 -1.61 9.81
N THR A 51 1.98 -0.36 9.37
CA THR A 51 2.91 0.75 9.66
C THR A 51 2.99 1.05 11.15
N VAL A 52 1.85 1.15 11.83
CA VAL A 52 1.78 1.30 13.29
C VAL A 52 2.50 0.14 13.97
N MET A 53 2.27 -1.10 13.54
CA MET A 53 2.89 -2.28 14.14
C MET A 53 4.41 -2.32 13.94
N MET A 54 4.90 -1.94 12.75
CA MET A 54 6.33 -1.86 12.45
C MET A 54 7.04 -0.77 13.27
N VAL A 55 6.39 0.38 13.51
CA VAL A 55 6.90 1.41 14.41
C VAL A 55 6.88 0.91 15.86
N ALA A 56 5.78 0.30 16.31
CA ALA A 56 5.65 -0.23 17.67
C ALA A 56 6.69 -1.33 17.98
N LYS A 57 7.06 -2.14 16.99
CA LYS A 57 8.13 -3.15 17.09
C LYS A 57 9.54 -2.54 17.02
N GLY A 58 9.69 -1.26 16.71
CA GLY A 58 10.99 -0.61 16.52
C GLY A 58 11.68 -0.95 15.20
N ALA A 59 10.96 -1.49 14.23
CA ALA A 59 11.49 -1.86 12.91
C ALA A 59 11.47 -0.69 11.91
N MET A 60 10.83 0.43 12.26
CA MET A 60 10.75 1.65 11.46
C MET A 60 10.80 2.89 12.36
N PRO A 61 11.46 4.00 11.94
CA PRO A 61 11.44 5.24 12.71
C PRO A 61 10.02 5.76 12.95
N ALA A 62 9.73 6.22 14.16
CA ALA A 62 8.42 6.82 14.48
C ALA A 62 8.10 8.07 13.64
N SER A 63 9.13 8.78 13.15
CA SER A 63 8.99 9.91 12.22
C SER A 63 8.36 9.53 10.88
N ASP A 64 8.49 8.26 10.47
CA ASP A 64 7.94 7.76 9.20
C ASP A 64 6.46 7.37 9.33
N LEU A 65 5.92 7.27 10.56
CA LEU A 65 4.55 6.80 10.83
C LEU A 65 3.48 7.61 10.08
N LEU A 66 3.37 8.91 10.36
CA LEU A 66 2.35 9.76 9.74
C LEU A 66 2.56 9.92 8.22
N PRO A 67 3.78 10.17 7.71
CA PRO A 67 4.02 10.23 6.27
C PRO A 67 3.60 8.95 5.52
N TYR A 68 3.89 7.77 6.09
CA TYR A 68 3.49 6.49 5.48
C TYR A 68 1.97 6.35 5.45
N ILE A 69 1.28 6.64 6.56
CA ILE A 69 -0.19 6.55 6.61
C ILE A 69 -0.83 7.49 5.58
N VAL A 70 -0.33 8.73 5.46
CA VAL A 70 -0.83 9.68 4.45
C VAL A 70 -0.62 9.15 3.04
N ALA A 71 0.57 8.61 2.73
CA ALA A 71 0.85 8.04 1.42
C ALA A 71 -0.05 6.83 1.09
N GLN A 72 -0.28 5.95 2.06
CA GLN A 72 -1.15 4.78 1.92
C GLN A 72 -2.61 5.19 1.70
N VAL A 73 -3.13 6.11 2.52
CA VAL A 73 -4.50 6.62 2.37
C VAL A 73 -4.67 7.30 1.01
N ALA A 74 -3.71 8.14 0.60
CA ALA A 74 -3.72 8.77 -0.72
C ALA A 74 -3.69 7.73 -1.85
N GLY A 75 -2.88 6.67 -1.72
CA GLY A 75 -2.82 5.56 -2.68
C GLY A 75 -4.15 4.83 -2.80
N GLY A 76 -4.83 4.60 -1.67
CA GLY A 76 -6.17 3.99 -1.66
C GLY A 76 -7.26 4.87 -2.28
N LEU A 77 -7.22 6.17 -2.02
CA LEU A 77 -8.13 7.11 -2.68
C LEU A 77 -7.89 7.17 -4.19
N ALA A 78 -6.62 7.15 -4.61
CA ALA A 78 -6.27 7.08 -6.03
C ALA A 78 -6.74 5.78 -6.69
N ALA A 79 -6.62 4.63 -6.00
CA ALA A 79 -7.16 3.35 -6.46
C ALA A 79 -8.68 3.40 -6.66
N LEU A 80 -9.41 3.98 -5.71
CA LEU A 80 -10.85 4.17 -5.81
C LEU A 80 -11.24 5.03 -7.01
N GLU A 81 -10.54 6.14 -7.21
CA GLU A 81 -10.80 7.03 -8.35
C GLU A 81 -10.49 6.35 -9.68
N LEU A 82 -9.40 5.60 -9.75
CA LEU A 82 -9.04 4.82 -10.93
C LEU A 82 -10.11 3.76 -11.25
N TYR A 83 -10.56 3.01 -10.23
CA TYR A 83 -11.59 1.98 -10.37
C TYR A 83 -12.92 2.56 -10.90
N LYS A 84 -13.33 3.74 -10.42
CA LYS A 84 -14.55 4.41 -10.91
C LYS A 84 -14.46 4.82 -12.38
N ARG A 85 -13.26 5.18 -12.86
CA ARG A 85 -13.02 5.69 -14.23
C ARG A 85 -12.76 4.56 -15.22
N VAL A 86 -12.12 3.49 -14.77
CA VAL A 86 -11.77 2.32 -15.56
C VAL A 86 -12.85 1.27 -15.32
N LYS A 87 -14.00 1.46 -15.98
CA LYS A 87 -15.05 0.42 -16.06
C LYS A 87 -14.54 -0.70 -16.97
N ILE A 88 -13.95 -1.72 -16.37
CA ILE A 88 -13.71 -3.02 -17.02
C ILE A 88 -14.85 -3.95 -16.61
#